data_AF-A0A3N5LXH9-F1
#
_entry.id   AF-A0A3N5LXH9-F1
#
_cell.length_a   1.000
_cell.length_b   1.000
_cell.length_c   1.000
_cell.angle_alpha   90.00
_cell.angle_beta   90.00
_cell.angle_gamma   90.00
#
_symmetry.space_group_name_H-M   'P 1'
#
loop_
_entity.id
_entity.type
_entity.pdbx_description
1 polymer ?
#
loop_
_entity_poly.entity_id
_entity_poly.type
_entity_poly.pdbx_seq_one_letter_code
_entity_poly.pdbx_strand_id
1 'polypeptide(L)'
;MKPSKVNILGIEYSIEYVNSPSDVDIHKRESAWGQIDYWTRSIRIYDNGHQDADIWQTIFHEVLHGIACHLKIEALGKGDAIDPRKHDDLDLLALALVDTLFRNGWMQP
;
A
#
# COMPACT_ATOMS: atom_id res chain seq x y z
N MET A 1 0.19 5.37 -17.02
CA MET A 1 0.03 6.66 -16.31
C MET A 1 -0.02 6.36 -14.83
N LYS A 2 0.74 7.10 -14.01
CA LYS A 2 0.79 6.88 -12.56
C LYS A 2 -0.55 7.30 -11.93
N PRO A 3 -1.15 6.50 -11.04
CA PRO A 3 -2.43 6.84 -10.43
C PRO A 3 -2.28 8.04 -9.47
N SER A 4 -3.26 8.95 -9.46
CA SER A 4 -3.30 10.06 -8.49
C SER A 4 -4.08 9.72 -7.21
N LYS A 5 -4.76 8.58 -7.19
CA LYS A 5 -5.54 8.07 -6.07
C LYS A 5 -5.66 6.56 -6.12
N VAL A 6 -5.95 5.96 -4.97
CA VAL A 6 -6.27 4.53 -4.84
C VAL A 6 -7.42 4.35 -3.86
N ASN A 7 -8.37 3.48 -4.21
CA ASN A 7 -9.43 3.03 -3.32
C ASN A 7 -9.02 1.72 -2.64
N ILE A 8 -8.77 1.75 -1.34
CA ILE A 8 -8.41 0.57 -0.53
C ILE A 8 -9.62 0.22 0.33
N LEU A 9 -10.28 -0.90 0.04
CA LEU A 9 -11.44 -1.41 0.79
C LEU A 9 -12.57 -0.36 0.99
N GLY A 10 -12.83 0.47 -0.02
CA GLY A 10 -13.85 1.53 0.01
C GLY A 10 -13.35 2.88 0.54
N ILE A 11 -12.11 2.97 1.03
CA ILE A 11 -11.51 4.22 1.52
C ILE A 11 -10.60 4.79 0.42
N GLU A 12 -10.86 6.02 0.00
CA GLU A 12 -10.03 6.71 -1.00
C GLU A 12 -8.81 7.36 -0.35
N TYR A 13 -7.63 7.09 -0.93
CA TYR A 13 -6.35 7.72 -0.59
C TYR A 13 -5.85 8.50 -1.80
N SER A 14 -5.33 9.71 -1.58
CA SER A 14 -4.59 10.46 -2.60
C SER A 14 -3.16 9.91 -2.73
N ILE A 15 -2.56 10.03 -3.92
CA ILE A 15 -1.15 9.67 -4.14
C ILE A 15 -0.38 10.93 -4.52
N GLU A 16 0.66 11.24 -3.74
CA GLU A 16 1.58 12.35 -3.93
C GLU A 16 2.97 11.82 -4.30
N TYR A 17 3.54 12.34 -5.38
CA TYR A 17 4.86 11.94 -5.88
C TYR A 17 5.87 13.02 -5.50
N VAL A 18 6.92 12.63 -4.77
CA VAL A 18 7.93 13.55 -4.22
C VAL A 18 9.32 13.29 -4.81
N ASN A 19 10.15 14.33 -4.89
CA ASN A 19 11.47 14.24 -5.53
C ASN A 19 12.63 13.96 -4.55
N SER A 20 12.35 13.89 -3.25
CA SER A 20 13.35 13.55 -2.22
C SER A 20 12.81 12.42 -1.34
N PRO A 21 13.63 11.43 -0.98
CA PRO A 21 13.18 10.35 -0.10
C PRO A 21 12.84 10.85 1.31
N SER A 22 13.39 11.99 1.73
CA SER A 22 13.04 12.63 3.00
C SER A 22 11.68 13.34 2.99
N ASP A 23 11.14 13.67 1.80
CA ASP A 23 9.82 14.30 1.68
C ASP A 23 8.68 13.27 1.70
N VAL A 24 9.03 11.97 1.62
CA VAL A 24 8.08 10.87 1.79
C VAL A 24 7.51 10.88 3.21
N ASP A 25 8.34 11.08 4.23
CA ASP A 25 7.87 11.39 5.58
C ASP A 25 7.54 12.87 5.71
N ILE A 26 6.27 13.18 6.02
CA ILE A 26 5.80 14.55 6.33
C ILE A 26 6.70 15.23 7.37
N HIS A 27 7.21 14.45 8.32
CA HIS A 27 8.02 14.95 9.42
C HIS A 27 9.53 14.86 9.15
N LYS A 28 9.95 14.38 7.98
CA LYS A 28 11.35 14.22 7.55
C LYS A 28 12.22 13.46 8.55
N ARG A 29 11.64 12.52 9.30
CA ARG A 29 12.39 11.74 10.31
C ARG A 29 13.23 10.67 9.65
N GLU A 30 12.70 10.08 8.57
CA GLU A 30 13.36 9.00 7.84
C GLU A 30 13.22 9.20 6.33
N SER A 31 14.19 8.65 5.60
CA SER A 31 14.14 8.55 4.14
C SER A 31 13.46 7.25 3.77
N ALA A 32 12.40 7.31 2.96
CA ALA A 32 11.61 6.16 2.59
C ALA A 32 11.30 6.15 1.08
N TRP A 33 10.89 4.99 0.59
CA TRP A 33 10.41 4.81 -0.79
C TRP A 33 8.94 5.18 -0.91
N GLY A 34 8.13 4.78 0.08
CA GLY A 34 6.73 5.08 0.19
C GLY A 34 6.33 5.28 1.64
N GLN A 35 5.21 5.97 1.85
CA GLN A 35 4.56 6.04 3.15
C GLN A 35 3.06 6.30 2.99
N ILE A 36 2.25 5.42 3.55
CA ILE A 36 0.83 5.64 3.79
C ILE A 36 0.60 6.41 5.10
N ASP A 37 -0.23 7.47 5.03
CA ASP A 37 -0.73 8.21 6.17
C ASP A 37 -2.24 8.02 6.29
N TYR A 38 -2.65 7.29 7.33
CA TYR A 38 -4.04 6.91 7.57
C TYR A 38 -4.94 8.08 8.00
N TRP A 39 -4.36 9.13 8.57
CA TRP A 39 -5.10 10.28 9.09
C TRP A 39 -5.49 11.23 7.97
N THR A 40 -4.51 11.61 7.16
CA THR A 40 -4.67 12.49 6.00
C THR A 40 -5.20 11.77 4.77
N ARG A 41 -5.21 10.42 4.79
CA ARG A 41 -5.58 9.56 3.67
C ARG A 41 -4.73 9.87 2.43
N SER A 42 -3.43 9.90 2.64
CA SER A 42 -2.46 10.14 1.58
C SER A 42 -1.43 9.01 1.52
N ILE A 43 -0.92 8.76 0.34
CA ILE A 43 0.22 7.89 0.08
C ILE A 43 1.27 8.74 -0.61
N ARG A 44 2.47 8.80 -0.05
CA ARG A 44 3.61 9.49 -0.65
C ARG A 44 4.56 8.51 -1.26
N ILE A 45 5.02 8.79 -2.47
CA ILE A 45 5.91 7.93 -3.23
C ILE A 45 7.11 8.75 -3.69
N TYR A 46 8.31 8.28 -3.40
CA TYR A 46 9.53 8.86 -3.94
C TYR A 46 9.65 8.55 -5.44
N ASP A 47 9.59 9.59 -6.26
CA ASP A 47 9.53 9.53 -7.72
C ASP A 47 10.49 10.53 -8.35
N ASN A 48 11.79 10.26 -8.22
CA ASN A 48 12.86 11.06 -8.81
C ASN A 48 13.34 10.48 -10.15
N GLY A 49 12.40 10.21 -11.06
CA GLY A 49 12.68 9.58 -12.35
C GLY A 49 13.01 8.08 -12.27
N HIS A 50 12.54 7.42 -11.21
CA HIS A 50 12.63 5.97 -11.08
C HIS A 50 11.81 5.24 -12.16
N GLN A 51 12.14 3.96 -12.41
CA GLN A 51 11.42 3.15 -13.38
C GLN A 51 9.98 2.94 -12.92
N ASP A 52 9.05 2.91 -13.88
CA ASP A 52 7.62 2.71 -13.56
C ASP A 52 7.38 1.43 -12.74
N ALA A 53 8.14 0.36 -12.99
CA ALA A 53 8.03 -0.89 -12.24
C ALA A 53 8.33 -0.70 -10.74
N ASP A 54 9.37 0.06 -10.40
CA ASP A 54 9.73 0.37 -9.01
C ASP A 54 8.63 1.19 -8.34
N ILE A 55 8.10 2.20 -9.05
CA ILE A 55 7.01 3.06 -8.56
C ILE A 55 5.75 2.23 -8.29
N TRP A 56 5.36 1.35 -9.22
CA TRP A 56 4.22 0.46 -9.03
C TRP A 56 4.44 -0.51 -7.88
N GLN A 57 5.64 -1.07 -7.73
CA GLN A 57 5.98 -1.92 -6.60
C GLN A 57 5.80 -1.16 -5.28
N THR A 58 6.28 0.09 -5.18
CA THR A 58 6.11 0.91 -3.98
C THR A 58 4.64 1.24 -3.73
N ILE A 59 3.86 1.59 -4.74
CA ILE A 59 2.41 1.80 -4.59
C ILE A 59 1.75 0.54 -4.03
N PHE A 60 2.05 -0.63 -4.58
CA PHE A 60 1.48 -1.89 -4.09
C PHE A 60 1.92 -2.22 -2.67
N HIS A 61 3.16 -1.90 -2.29
CA HIS A 61 3.64 -2.05 -0.93
C HIS A 61 2.81 -1.23 0.06
N GLU A 62 2.56 0.05 -0.24
CA GLU A 62 1.73 0.91 0.61
C GLU A 62 0.25 0.50 0.62
N VAL A 63 -0.27 0.00 -0.52
CA VAL A 63 -1.62 -0.58 -0.58
C VAL A 63 -1.74 -1.81 0.33
N LEU A 64 -0.74 -2.69 0.35
CA LEU A 64 -0.72 -3.84 1.25
C LEU A 64 -0.66 -3.42 2.71
N HIS A 65 0.10 -2.38 3.05
CA HIS A 65 0.06 -1.76 4.40
C HIS A 65 -1.35 -1.26 4.74
N GLY A 66 -2.00 -0.56 3.80
CA GLY A 66 -3.39 -0.12 3.94
C GLY A 66 -4.36 -1.27 4.23
N ILE A 67 -4.32 -2.33 3.41
CA ILE A 67 -5.17 -3.51 3.57
C ILE A 67 -4.93 -4.18 4.92
N ALA A 68 -3.66 -4.45 5.27
CA ALA A 68 -3.30 -5.13 6.51
C ALA A 68 -3.75 -4.32 7.74
N CYS A 69 -3.61 -3.00 7.69
CA CYS A 69 -4.08 -2.10 8.76
C CYS A 69 -5.61 -2.18 8.94
N HIS A 70 -6.38 -2.08 7.86
CA HIS A 70 -7.85 -2.08 7.91
C HIS A 70 -8.44 -3.43 8.33
N LEU A 71 -7.81 -4.53 7.90
CA LEU A 71 -8.25 -5.88 8.23
C LEU A 71 -7.66 -6.41 9.54
N LYS A 72 -6.75 -5.66 10.17
CA LYS A 72 -5.99 -6.09 11.37
C LYS A 72 -5.28 -7.42 11.14
N ILE A 73 -4.70 -7.60 9.94
CA ILE A 73 -3.96 -8.80 9.59
C ILE A 73 -2.63 -8.78 10.36
N GLU A 74 -2.46 -9.76 11.25
CA GLU A 74 -1.25 -9.92 12.05
C GLU A 74 -0.29 -10.95 11.44
N ALA A 75 -0.77 -11.79 10.50
CA ALA A 75 -0.03 -12.89 9.91
C ALA A 75 1.29 -12.53 9.20
N LEU A 76 1.51 -11.26 8.84
CA LEU A 76 2.78 -10.79 8.28
C LEU A 76 3.85 -10.49 9.34
N GLY A 77 3.52 -10.64 10.63
CA GLY A 77 4.45 -10.51 11.76
C GLY A 77 5.43 -11.69 11.86
N LYS A 78 6.66 -11.39 12.32
CA LYS A 78 7.71 -12.41 12.56
C LYS A 78 7.29 -13.37 13.68
N GLY A 79 7.09 -14.64 13.34
CA GLY A 79 6.91 -15.72 14.31
C GLY A 79 6.62 -17.03 13.61
N ASP A 80 7.56 -17.97 13.69
CA ASP A 80 7.45 -19.30 13.07
C ASP A 80 6.43 -20.16 13.81
N ALA A 81 5.23 -20.23 13.26
CA ALA A 81 4.28 -21.30 13.48
C ALA A 81 3.37 -21.40 12.26
N ILE A 82 3.17 -22.62 11.77
CA ILE A 82 2.11 -22.98 10.82
C ILE A 82 0.81 -22.92 11.63
N ASP A 83 0.28 -21.70 11.74
CA ASP A 83 -0.96 -21.41 12.43
C ASP A 83 -2.07 -21.32 11.37
N PRO A 84 -3.14 -22.12 11.46
CA PRO A 84 -4.27 -22.05 10.55
C PRO A 84 -4.84 -20.63 10.38
N ARG A 85 -4.75 -19.79 11.43
CA ARG A 85 -5.18 -18.38 11.38
C ARG A 85 -4.39 -17.53 10.38
N LYS A 86 -3.15 -17.92 10.06
CA LYS A 86 -2.35 -17.26 9.02
C LYS A 86 -2.85 -17.57 7.62
N HIS A 87 -3.44 -18.74 7.41
CA HIS A 87 -4.08 -19.05 6.13
C HIS A 87 -5.35 -18.21 5.94
N ASP A 88 -6.16 -18.05 6.99
CA ASP A 88 -7.34 -17.17 6.96
C ASP A 88 -6.94 -15.70 6.69
N ASP A 89 -5.90 -15.20 7.34
CA ASP A 89 -5.35 -13.86 7.11
C ASP A 89 -4.81 -13.66 5.68
N LEU A 90 -4.19 -14.70 5.10
CA LEU A 90 -3.71 -14.69 3.71
C LEU A 90 -4.88 -14.68 2.71
N ASP A 91 -5.93 -15.43 2.97
CA ASP A 91 -7.14 -15.43 2.14
C ASP A 91 -7.85 -14.07 2.23
N LEU A 92 -7.89 -13.45 3.41
CA LEU A 92 -8.40 -12.09 3.60
C LEU A 92 -7.54 -11.06 2.85
N LEU A 93 -6.20 -11.19 2.89
CA LEU A 93 -5.29 -10.35 2.13
C LEU A 93 -5.52 -10.48 0.62
N ALA A 94 -5.66 -11.72 0.12
CA ALA A 94 -5.91 -12.00 -1.28
C ALA A 94 -7.26 -11.42 -1.73
N LEU A 95 -8.32 -11.63 -0.96
CA LEU A 95 -9.65 -11.06 -1.22
C LEU A 95 -9.59 -9.53 -1.29
N ALA A 96 -8.95 -8.90 -0.32
CA ALA A 96 -8.83 -7.45 -0.24
C ALA A 96 -7.95 -6.85 -1.34
N LEU A 97 -6.89 -7.55 -1.74
CA LEU A 97 -6.06 -7.15 -2.87
C LEU A 97 -6.88 -7.19 -4.16
N VAL A 98 -7.59 -8.28 -4.43
CA VAL A 98 -8.44 -8.40 -5.62
C VAL A 98 -9.52 -7.31 -5.62
N ASP A 99 -10.23 -7.10 -4.52
CA ASP A 99 -11.22 -6.02 -4.40
C ASP A 99 -10.59 -4.65 -4.70
N THR A 100 -9.41 -4.38 -4.14
CA THR A 100 -8.65 -3.14 -4.42
C THR A 100 -8.29 -3.03 -5.89
N LEU A 101 -7.81 -4.09 -6.55
CA LEU A 101 -7.48 -4.07 -7.98
C LEU A 101 -8.71 -3.76 -8.86
N PHE A 102 -9.86 -4.38 -8.58
CA PHE A 102 -11.10 -4.14 -9.32
C PHE A 102 -11.64 -2.73 -9.12
N ARG A 103 -11.68 -2.23 -7.88
CA ARG A 103 -12.16 -0.87 -7.57
C ARG A 103 -11.36 0.23 -8.26
N ASN A 104 -10.09 -0.04 -8.55
CA ASN A 104 -9.21 0.91 -9.24
C ASN A 104 -9.12 0.67 -10.75
N GLY A 105 -9.85 -0.32 -11.30
CA GLY A 105 -9.82 -0.67 -12.72
C GLY A 105 -8.47 -1.23 -13.19
N TRP A 106 -7.67 -1.77 -12.27
CA TRP A 106 -6.34 -2.34 -12.55
C TRP A 106 -6.41 -3.83 -12.92
N MET A 107 -7.57 -4.46 -12.67
CA MET A 107 -7.91 -5.80 -13.12
C MET A 107 -9.28 -5.74 -13.79
N GLN A 108 -9.46 -6.54 -14.85
CA GLN A 108 -10.75 -6.69 -15.53
C GLN A 108 -11.27 -8.12 -15.37
N PRO A 109 -12.60 -8.34 -15.48
CA PRO A 109 -13.21 -9.66 -15.42
C PRO A 109 -12.68 -10.64 -16.48
#